data_AF-A0A2J5HEW7-F1
#
_entry.id   AF-A0A2J5HEW7-F1
#
_cell.length_a   1.000
_cell.length_b   1.000
_cell.length_c   1.000
_cell.angle_alpha   90.00
_cell.angle_beta   90.00
_cell.angle_gamma   90.00
#
_symmetry.space_group_name_H-M   'P 1'
#
loop_
_entity.id
_entity.type
_entity.pdbx_description
1 polymer ?
#
loop_
_entity_poly.entity_id
_entity_poly.type
_entity_poly.pdbx_seq_one_letter_code
_entity_poly.pdbx_strand_id
1 'polypeptide(L)'
;MTLPSRPTDFDARYLRRLVGTEVTTFYDFDPLQQPSAVFSPTSAVSPSAASSPGVFTPAASPPPATFLPPSSNATGSLAPAPLTTTSSTTPSTLSFSGLHPPVIRRSWIITEKLSEKAAHLAKDEVDMGIGSPRTVGKFMCHLVEDPAQIAFMRIYYQIPITGTEDADLATLAQQIQPHEVCGELETFRALMNQGCSSVPRFLGYCEKTQGEHDLVPGGYIKYLVWEKVPGESLTEEVFWSLDPLVREDIRAKFHAAFEEMLRCGVKPQISRISKIIYDQTTGNVRISGFRRGWPIRDGLHWSDTRYVAYGLAKRSDERDWRSHPERWKL
;
A
#
# COMPACT_ATOMS: atom_id res chain seq x y z
N MET A 1 -31.22 -33.50 -10.77
CA MET A 1 -31.01 -33.01 -9.38
C MET A 1 -30.91 -31.51 -9.43
N THR A 2 -31.91 -30.81 -8.91
CA THR A 2 -31.90 -29.36 -8.74
C THR A 2 -31.11 -29.05 -7.45
N LEU A 3 -30.03 -28.28 -7.57
CA LEU A 3 -29.35 -27.74 -6.39
C LEU A 3 -30.34 -26.84 -5.62
N PRO A 4 -30.43 -26.95 -4.28
CA PRO A 4 -31.25 -26.02 -3.51
C PRO A 4 -30.71 -24.60 -3.69
N SER A 5 -31.60 -23.66 -4.04
CA SER A 5 -31.28 -22.23 -4.03
C SER A 5 -30.95 -21.80 -2.60
N ARG A 6 -29.65 -21.69 -2.29
CA ARG A 6 -29.18 -21.28 -0.96
C ARG A 6 -29.68 -19.87 -0.60
N PRO A 7 -29.96 -19.60 0.68
CA PRO A 7 -30.29 -18.25 1.13
C PRO A 7 -29.04 -17.36 1.08
N THR A 8 -28.90 -16.58 0.01
CA THR A 8 -27.84 -15.58 -0.20
C THR A 8 -27.88 -14.39 0.77
N ASP A 9 -28.66 -14.47 1.85
CA ASP A 9 -28.91 -13.38 2.81
C ASP A 9 -28.19 -13.59 4.16
N PHE A 10 -27.48 -14.70 4.37
CA PHE A 10 -26.66 -14.88 5.58
C PHE A 10 -25.47 -13.91 5.59
N ASP A 11 -24.61 -13.96 4.57
CA ASP A 11 -23.43 -13.08 4.45
C ASP A 11 -23.84 -11.60 4.37
N ALA A 12 -24.89 -11.31 3.59
CA ALA A 12 -25.30 -9.95 3.28
C ALA A 12 -25.71 -9.14 4.51
N ARG A 13 -26.26 -9.78 5.56
CA ARG A 13 -26.82 -9.10 6.74
C ARG A 13 -25.76 -8.51 7.67
N TYR A 14 -24.64 -9.18 7.90
CA TYR A 14 -23.59 -8.64 8.77
C TYR A 14 -22.94 -7.39 8.16
N LEU A 15 -22.40 -7.51 6.95
CA LEU A 15 -21.69 -6.42 6.29
C LEU A 15 -22.58 -5.22 5.90
N ARG A 16 -23.92 -5.39 5.78
CA ARG A 16 -24.85 -4.26 5.59
C ARG A 16 -24.96 -3.37 6.84
N ARG A 17 -24.81 -3.93 8.05
CA ARG A 17 -24.95 -3.19 9.34
C ARG A 17 -23.73 -2.34 9.69
N LEU A 18 -22.64 -2.44 8.91
CA LEU A 18 -21.40 -1.70 9.18
C LEU A 18 -21.43 -0.25 8.67
N VAL A 19 -22.38 0.12 7.80
CA VAL A 19 -22.55 1.53 7.39
C VAL A 19 -22.98 2.37 8.60
N GLY A 20 -22.29 3.49 8.82
CA GLY A 20 -22.42 4.35 10.00
C GLY A 20 -21.55 3.94 11.19
N THR A 21 -20.83 2.81 11.13
CA THR A 21 -19.96 2.38 12.24
C THR A 21 -18.57 3.01 12.18
N GLU A 22 -17.99 3.27 13.35
CA GLU A 22 -16.59 3.70 13.49
C GLU A 22 -15.65 2.50 13.59
N VAL A 23 -14.55 2.54 12.84
CA VAL A 23 -13.44 1.58 12.92
C VAL A 23 -12.14 2.34 13.19
N THR A 24 -11.55 2.14 14.37
CA THR A 24 -10.15 2.51 14.62
C THR A 24 -9.19 1.54 13.91
N THR A 25 -8.15 2.09 13.28
CA THR A 25 -7.00 1.39 12.71
C THR A 25 -5.67 2.02 13.17
N PHE A 26 -4.59 1.27 12.98
CA PHE A 26 -3.24 1.60 13.40
C PHE A 26 -2.30 1.58 12.19
N TYR A 27 -1.30 2.46 12.18
CA TYR A 27 -0.33 2.59 11.11
C TYR A 27 1.08 2.71 11.71
N ASP A 28 1.90 1.69 11.45
CA ASP A 28 3.14 1.43 12.21
C ASP A 28 4.41 1.64 11.35
N PHE A 29 4.30 2.37 10.23
CA PHE A 29 5.43 2.64 9.33
C PHE A 29 6.12 3.96 9.65
N ASP A 30 7.45 3.93 9.60
CA ASP A 30 8.32 5.05 9.90
C ASP A 30 7.98 6.28 9.02
N PRO A 31 7.65 7.44 9.61
CA PRO A 31 7.35 8.66 8.86
C PRO A 31 8.51 9.19 7.99
N LEU A 32 9.75 8.75 8.22
CA LEU A 32 10.96 9.30 7.58
C LEU A 32 11.12 9.01 6.07
N GLN A 33 10.12 8.38 5.42
CA GLN A 33 10.11 8.16 3.96
C GLN A 33 8.95 8.84 3.21
N GLN A 34 8.27 9.84 3.79
CA GLN A 34 7.38 10.68 2.97
C GLN A 34 8.20 11.51 1.97
N PRO A 35 7.97 11.40 0.64
CA PRO A 35 8.42 12.44 -0.28
C PRO A 35 7.64 13.72 0.04
N SER A 36 8.37 14.79 0.34
CA SER A 36 7.80 16.10 0.70
C SER A 36 6.76 16.55 -0.33
N ALA A 37 5.61 17.02 0.15
CA ALA A 37 4.63 17.66 -0.70
C ALA A 37 5.27 18.81 -1.49
N VAL A 38 5.00 18.88 -2.80
CA VAL A 38 5.50 19.94 -3.66
C VAL A 38 4.85 21.25 -3.24
N PHE A 39 5.58 22.06 -2.47
CA PHE A 39 5.22 23.45 -2.21
C PHE A 39 5.38 24.26 -3.49
N SER A 40 4.26 24.70 -4.07
CA SER A 40 4.25 25.75 -5.08
C SER A 40 4.35 27.12 -4.38
N PRO A 41 5.42 27.91 -4.57
CA PRO A 41 5.51 29.24 -4.00
C PRO A 41 4.74 30.24 -4.87
N THR A 42 3.48 30.51 -4.51
CA THR A 42 2.75 31.66 -5.05
C THR A 42 3.24 32.93 -4.36
N SER A 43 4.17 33.65 -5.00
CA SER A 43 4.60 34.98 -4.55
C SER A 43 4.51 35.99 -5.69
N ALA A 44 3.47 36.82 -5.66
CA ALA A 44 3.31 37.94 -6.59
C ALA A 44 4.01 39.19 -6.02
N VAL A 45 5.12 39.62 -6.65
CA VAL A 45 5.61 41.01 -6.59
C VAL A 45 6.21 41.38 -7.95
N SER A 46 5.78 42.52 -8.49
CA SER A 46 6.31 43.20 -9.67
C SER A 46 6.37 44.71 -9.38
N PRO A 47 7.09 45.53 -10.15
CA PRO A 47 8.45 45.33 -10.69
C PRO A 47 9.34 46.57 -10.42
N SER A 48 10.67 46.51 -10.63
CA SER A 48 11.48 47.71 -10.89
C SER A 48 12.82 47.46 -11.60
N ALA A 49 12.88 47.99 -12.83
CA ALA A 49 14.00 48.55 -13.59
C ALA A 49 15.47 48.09 -13.39
N ALA A 50 16.00 47.55 -14.51
CA ALA A 50 17.24 47.96 -15.19
C ALA A 50 18.62 47.82 -14.51
N SER A 51 19.46 46.90 -15.03
CA SER A 51 20.55 47.23 -15.99
C SER A 51 21.51 46.05 -16.23
N SER A 52 22.08 45.97 -17.44
CA SER A 52 23.15 45.05 -17.89
C SER A 52 23.78 45.64 -19.16
N PRO A 53 24.88 45.12 -19.76
CA PRO A 53 25.77 44.03 -19.32
C PRO A 53 27.28 44.42 -19.34
N GLY A 54 28.16 43.48 -18.93
CA GLY A 54 29.59 43.47 -19.21
C GLY A 54 30.05 42.03 -19.52
N VAL A 55 30.92 41.84 -20.52
CA VAL A 55 31.15 40.54 -21.20
C VAL A 55 32.66 40.19 -21.24
N PHE A 56 32.99 38.90 -21.49
CA PHE A 56 34.31 38.34 -21.89
C PHE A 56 35.37 38.12 -20.78
N THR A 57 36.26 37.10 -20.78
CA THR A 57 36.29 35.66 -21.20
C THR A 57 37.56 34.99 -20.58
N PRO A 58 37.83 33.66 -20.66
CA PRO A 58 38.73 32.94 -19.72
C PRO A 58 40.13 32.53 -20.24
N ALA A 59 41.02 32.18 -19.30
CA ALA A 59 42.24 31.34 -19.42
C ALA A 59 42.90 31.22 -18.00
N ALA A 60 43.70 30.23 -17.58
CA ALA A 60 44.03 28.87 -18.02
C ALA A 60 44.71 28.10 -16.84
N SER A 61 45.02 26.81 -17.01
CA SER A 61 45.91 25.98 -16.14
C SER A 61 46.95 25.28 -17.05
N PRO A 62 47.94 24.45 -16.60
CA PRO A 62 48.40 24.00 -15.25
C PRO A 62 49.96 24.18 -15.14
N PRO A 63 50.88 23.29 -14.66
CA PRO A 63 50.91 22.14 -13.70
C PRO A 63 52.08 22.26 -12.64
N PRO A 64 52.80 21.21 -12.14
CA PRO A 64 52.45 20.24 -11.07
C PRO A 64 53.52 20.02 -9.93
N ALA A 65 53.25 19.04 -9.02
CA ALA A 65 54.21 18.21 -8.22
C ALA A 65 54.90 18.86 -6.96
N THR A 66 55.25 18.20 -5.83
CA THR A 66 55.16 16.77 -5.35
C THR A 66 55.46 16.59 -3.83
N PHE A 67 55.03 15.45 -3.23
CA PHE A 67 55.59 14.65 -2.09
C PHE A 67 55.88 15.23 -0.65
N LEU A 68 54.99 14.88 0.31
CA LEU A 68 55.16 13.95 1.49
C LEU A 68 56.18 14.23 2.67
N PRO A 69 56.13 13.51 3.85
CA PRO A 69 56.09 14.11 5.23
C PRO A 69 57.25 13.58 6.16
N PRO A 70 57.14 13.24 7.49
CA PRO A 70 56.20 13.52 8.61
C PRO A 70 56.90 13.89 9.97
N SER A 71 56.19 13.71 11.12
CA SER A 71 56.68 13.51 12.51
C SER A 71 56.87 14.74 13.43
N SER A 72 56.98 14.62 14.77
CA SER A 72 56.08 14.00 15.81
C SER A 72 56.66 14.14 17.24
N ASN A 73 55.82 14.21 18.29
CA ASN A 73 56.15 14.13 19.74
C ASN A 73 56.97 15.35 20.28
N ALA A 74 57.07 15.65 21.59
CA ALA A 74 56.58 14.99 22.81
C ALA A 74 56.37 15.97 24.00
N THR A 75 55.40 15.66 24.86
CA THR A 75 55.48 15.54 26.35
C THR A 75 56.13 16.61 27.24
N GLY A 76 55.38 17.06 28.26
CA GLY A 76 55.88 17.69 29.50
C GLY A 76 54.83 17.65 30.62
N SER A 77 55.21 17.23 31.83
CA SER A 77 54.30 16.98 32.97
C SER A 77 54.91 17.50 34.28
N LEU A 78 54.09 18.06 35.20
CA LEU A 78 54.19 17.92 36.68
C LEU A 78 53.09 18.73 37.42
N ALA A 79 52.74 18.30 38.63
CA ALA A 79 51.66 18.78 39.52
C ALA A 79 52.25 19.53 40.77
N PRO A 80 51.58 19.80 41.94
CA PRO A 80 50.20 19.45 42.39
C PRO A 80 49.41 20.46 43.31
N ALA A 81 48.07 20.24 43.41
CA ALA A 81 47.16 20.41 44.59
C ALA A 81 46.94 21.82 45.25
N PRO A 82 45.92 22.05 46.15
CA PRO A 82 44.92 21.11 46.72
C PRO A 82 43.41 21.56 46.81
N LEU A 83 42.53 20.56 46.99
CA LEU A 83 41.27 20.48 47.79
C LEU A 83 40.18 21.58 47.75
N THR A 84 38.92 21.20 47.43
CA THR A 84 37.75 21.31 48.36
C THR A 84 36.49 20.54 47.92
N THR A 85 35.92 19.77 48.87
CA THR A 85 34.48 19.59 49.21
C THR A 85 33.42 19.17 48.17
N THR A 86 33.09 17.86 48.23
CA THR A 86 31.76 17.19 48.10
C THR A 86 30.55 17.88 47.42
N SER A 87 29.92 17.16 46.49
CA SER A 87 28.47 16.83 46.54
C SER A 87 28.15 15.63 45.65
N SER A 88 27.29 14.72 46.13
CA SER A 88 26.91 13.47 45.46
C SER A 88 25.65 13.62 44.62
N THR A 89 25.70 13.26 43.34
CA THR A 89 24.51 13.06 42.50
C THR A 89 24.59 11.69 41.86
N THR A 90 23.65 10.82 42.19
CA THR A 90 23.48 9.50 41.58
C THR A 90 23.13 9.64 40.09
N PRO A 91 23.76 8.90 39.18
CA PRO A 91 23.35 8.89 37.79
C PRO A 91 22.02 8.15 37.66
N SER A 92 20.95 8.87 37.35
CA SER A 92 19.66 8.28 37.01
C SER A 92 19.83 7.36 35.80
N THR A 93 19.59 6.07 35.98
CA THR A 93 19.63 5.06 34.91
C THR A 93 18.57 5.39 33.86
N LEU A 94 18.98 6.04 32.76
CA LEU A 94 18.15 6.21 31.58
C LEU A 94 17.94 4.83 30.93
N SER A 95 16.84 4.17 31.32
CA SER A 95 16.35 3.00 30.60
C SER A 95 15.93 3.42 29.21
N PHE A 96 16.81 3.20 28.23
CA PHE A 96 16.52 3.36 26.81
C PHE A 96 15.60 2.23 26.36
N SER A 97 14.32 2.32 26.75
CA SER A 97 13.27 1.44 26.25
C SER A 97 13.12 1.66 24.75
N GLY A 98 13.16 0.58 23.98
CA GLY A 98 13.42 0.61 22.54
C GLY A 98 12.47 1.51 21.73
N LEU A 99 13.04 2.14 20.72
CA LEU A 99 12.34 2.90 19.68
C LEU A 99 11.40 1.99 18.87
N HIS A 100 10.19 1.77 19.37
CA HIS A 100 9.06 1.47 18.50
C HIS A 100 8.61 2.79 17.85
N PRO A 101 8.43 2.84 16.51
CA PRO A 101 7.88 4.02 15.86
C PRO A 101 6.48 4.32 16.42
N PRO A 102 6.08 5.61 16.50
CA PRO A 102 4.79 5.98 17.07
C PRO A 102 3.65 5.39 16.24
N VAL A 103 2.92 4.43 16.82
CA VAL A 103 1.74 3.80 16.25
C VAL A 103 0.69 4.88 15.98
N ILE A 104 0.48 5.25 14.71
CA ILE A 104 -0.48 6.29 14.34
C ILE A 104 -1.88 5.69 14.36
N ARG A 105 -2.67 6.05 15.37
CA ARG A 105 -4.09 5.72 15.47
C ARG A 105 -4.91 6.63 14.54
N ARG A 106 -5.87 6.07 13.80
CA ARG A 106 -6.88 6.78 13.01
C ARG A 106 -8.24 6.11 13.14
N SER A 107 -9.32 6.89 13.26
CA SER A 107 -10.69 6.35 13.25
C SER A 107 -11.42 6.71 11.96
N TRP A 108 -12.21 5.77 11.45
CA TRP A 108 -12.89 5.87 10.15
C TRP A 108 -14.38 5.60 10.29
N ILE A 109 -15.24 6.44 9.71
CA ILE A 109 -16.67 6.16 9.58
C ILE A 109 -16.91 5.47 8.24
N ILE A 110 -17.51 4.29 8.26
CA ILE A 110 -17.93 3.57 7.05
C ILE A 110 -19.18 4.24 6.47
N THR A 111 -19.12 4.71 5.22
CA THR A 111 -20.23 5.44 4.59
C THR A 111 -20.99 4.62 3.55
N GLU A 112 -20.33 3.70 2.85
CA GLU A 112 -20.95 2.96 1.74
C GLU A 112 -20.37 1.55 1.61
N LYS A 113 -21.22 0.57 1.28
CA LYS A 113 -20.80 -0.80 0.93
C LYS A 113 -20.71 -0.94 -0.59
N LEU A 114 -19.48 -0.96 -1.11
CA LEU A 114 -19.19 -0.97 -2.55
C LEU A 114 -19.25 -2.37 -3.18
N SER A 115 -18.85 -3.40 -2.44
CA SER A 115 -18.91 -4.79 -2.91
C SER A 115 -18.77 -5.78 -1.76
N GLU A 116 -19.24 -7.00 -1.96
CA GLU A 116 -19.00 -8.14 -1.09
C GLU A 116 -18.67 -9.38 -1.93
N LYS A 117 -17.82 -10.26 -1.41
CA LYS A 117 -17.67 -11.63 -1.93
C LYS A 117 -17.32 -12.61 -0.81
N ALA A 118 -18.23 -13.54 -0.55
CA ALA A 118 -17.98 -14.74 0.23
C ALA A 118 -17.05 -15.72 -0.51
N ALA A 119 -16.25 -16.43 0.27
CA ALA A 119 -15.51 -17.62 -0.07
C ALA A 119 -15.90 -18.69 0.96
N HIS A 120 -17.00 -19.38 0.68
CA HIS A 120 -17.39 -20.58 1.41
C HIS A 120 -16.39 -21.69 1.12
N LEU A 121 -16.07 -22.50 2.12
CA LEU A 121 -15.30 -23.72 1.98
C LEU A 121 -16.01 -24.84 2.74
N ALA A 122 -16.00 -26.05 2.19
CA ALA A 122 -16.40 -27.26 2.88
C ALA A 122 -15.30 -27.72 3.85
N LYS A 123 -15.62 -28.68 4.74
CA LYS A 123 -14.69 -29.12 5.78
C LYS A 123 -13.41 -29.73 5.19
N ASP A 124 -13.55 -30.57 4.17
CA ASP A 124 -12.43 -31.17 3.44
C ASP A 124 -11.53 -30.13 2.76
N GLU A 125 -12.10 -29.04 2.23
CA GLU A 125 -11.33 -27.92 1.66
C GLU A 125 -10.50 -27.19 2.73
N VAL A 126 -11.04 -27.02 3.94
CA VAL A 126 -10.32 -26.44 5.09
C VAL A 126 -9.24 -27.40 5.58
N ASP A 127 -9.56 -28.69 5.73
CA ASP A 127 -8.63 -29.74 6.17
C ASP A 127 -7.48 -29.96 5.15
N MET A 128 -7.73 -29.71 3.85
CA MET A 128 -6.70 -29.67 2.79
C MET A 128 -5.85 -28.38 2.79
N GLY A 129 -6.14 -27.40 3.64
CA GLY A 129 -5.38 -26.15 3.75
C GLY A 129 -5.63 -25.14 2.63
N ILE A 130 -6.79 -25.20 1.94
CA ILE A 130 -7.16 -24.22 0.89
C ILE A 130 -7.33 -22.80 1.49
N GLY A 131 -7.62 -22.71 2.78
CA GLY A 131 -7.63 -21.49 3.59
C GLY A 131 -8.84 -21.42 4.52
N SER A 132 -9.09 -20.25 5.09
CA SER A 132 -10.26 -20.01 5.95
C SER A 132 -11.53 -19.64 5.16
N PRO A 133 -12.72 -20.17 5.50
CA PRO A 133 -13.99 -19.66 4.99
C PRO A 133 -14.17 -18.21 5.45
N ARG A 134 -14.46 -17.29 4.52
CA ARG A 134 -14.57 -15.85 4.84
C ARG A 134 -15.42 -15.06 3.86
N THR A 135 -16.10 -14.03 4.35
CA THR A 135 -16.61 -12.94 3.51
C THR A 135 -15.62 -11.78 3.47
N VAL A 136 -15.63 -11.07 2.33
CA VAL A 136 -14.74 -9.93 2.07
C VAL A 136 -15.54 -8.77 1.50
N GLY A 137 -15.75 -7.74 2.31
CA GLY A 137 -16.39 -6.49 1.91
C GLY A 137 -15.37 -5.44 1.46
N LYS A 138 -15.71 -4.64 0.45
CA LYS A 138 -15.07 -3.34 0.17
C LYS A 138 -16.07 -2.24 0.47
N PHE A 139 -15.62 -1.21 1.17
CA PHE A 139 -16.42 -0.07 1.60
C PHE A 139 -15.75 1.25 1.21
N MET A 140 -16.55 2.31 1.16
CA MET A 140 -16.09 3.69 1.29
C MET A 140 -16.13 4.09 2.76
N CYS A 141 -15.17 4.89 3.19
CA CYS A 141 -15.14 5.51 4.51
C CYS A 141 -14.50 6.90 4.44
N HIS A 142 -14.67 7.72 5.48
CA HIS A 142 -13.88 8.94 5.68
C HIS A 142 -13.22 8.93 7.06
N LEU A 143 -12.17 9.72 7.23
CA LEU A 143 -11.52 9.92 8.53
C LEU A 143 -12.50 10.64 9.48
N VAL A 144 -12.51 10.30 10.77
CA VAL A 144 -13.34 10.99 11.78
C VAL A 144 -12.87 12.44 11.95
N GLU A 145 -11.56 12.64 12.01
CA GLU A 145 -10.94 13.95 12.23
C GLU A 145 -10.97 14.87 10.98
N ASP A 146 -11.13 14.29 9.79
CA ASP A 146 -11.27 15.03 8.51
C ASP A 146 -12.19 14.26 7.54
N PRO A 147 -13.50 14.60 7.48
CA PRO A 147 -14.43 13.97 6.56
C PRO A 147 -14.11 14.17 5.07
N ALA A 148 -13.24 15.12 4.70
CA ALA A 148 -12.78 15.26 3.31
C ALA A 148 -11.73 14.20 2.94
N GLN A 149 -11.05 13.60 3.92
CA GLN A 149 -10.14 12.47 3.70
C GLN A 149 -10.93 11.17 3.49
N ILE A 150 -11.37 10.97 2.25
CA ILE A 150 -12.06 9.76 1.79
C ILE A 150 -11.06 8.62 1.54
N ALA A 151 -11.43 7.42 1.97
CA ALA A 151 -10.65 6.21 1.87
C ALA A 151 -11.51 5.01 1.45
N PHE A 152 -10.84 3.95 1.01
CA PHE A 152 -11.44 2.62 0.87
C PHE A 152 -11.04 1.75 2.05
N MET A 153 -12.01 1.01 2.59
CA MET A 153 -11.79 -0.01 3.59
C MET A 153 -12.09 -1.40 3.00
N ARG A 154 -11.27 -2.39 3.33
CA ARG A 154 -11.59 -3.82 3.14
C ARG A 154 -11.72 -4.48 4.49
N ILE A 155 -12.78 -5.26 4.63
CA ILE A 155 -13.06 -6.06 5.83
C ILE A 155 -13.05 -7.52 5.41
N TYR A 156 -12.14 -8.30 5.98
CA TYR A 156 -12.17 -9.76 5.93
C TYR A 156 -12.81 -10.25 7.23
N TYR A 157 -13.89 -11.00 7.14
CA TYR A 157 -14.64 -11.51 8.27
C TYR A 157 -14.78 -13.03 8.11
N GLN A 158 -14.32 -13.80 9.09
CA GLN A 158 -14.44 -15.25 9.07
C GLN A 158 -15.92 -15.67 9.14
N ILE A 159 -16.32 -16.64 8.31
CA ILE A 159 -17.67 -17.21 8.31
C ILE A 159 -17.60 -18.72 8.64
N PRO A 160 -18.73 -19.37 8.99
CA PRO A 160 -18.75 -20.80 9.26
C PRO A 160 -18.28 -21.65 8.07
N ILE A 161 -17.86 -22.87 8.39
CA ILE A 161 -17.69 -23.94 7.40
C ILE A 161 -19.05 -24.25 6.77
N THR A 162 -19.03 -24.50 5.46
CA THR A 162 -20.22 -24.76 4.66
C THR A 162 -21.04 -25.93 5.22
N GLY A 163 -22.33 -25.71 5.47
CA GLY A 163 -23.23 -26.70 6.06
C GLY A 163 -23.27 -26.73 7.59
N THR A 164 -22.62 -25.77 8.26
CA THR A 164 -22.66 -25.60 9.73
C THR A 164 -23.23 -24.25 10.16
N GLU A 165 -23.81 -23.48 9.24
CA GLU A 165 -24.24 -22.09 9.47
C GLU A 165 -25.32 -21.96 10.56
N ASP A 166 -26.14 -23.00 10.76
CA ASP A 166 -27.19 -23.09 11.78
C ASP A 166 -26.76 -23.91 13.03
N ALA A 167 -25.46 -24.22 13.18
CA ALA A 167 -24.94 -24.92 14.36
C ALA A 167 -24.96 -24.04 15.61
N ASP A 168 -24.88 -24.66 16.79
CA ASP A 168 -24.78 -23.93 18.05
C ASP A 168 -23.45 -23.17 18.18
N LEU A 169 -23.42 -22.14 19.03
CA LEU A 169 -22.27 -21.25 19.19
C LEU A 169 -21.00 -21.98 19.66
N ALA A 170 -21.11 -23.08 20.42
CA ALA A 170 -19.93 -23.84 20.86
C ALA A 170 -19.38 -24.73 19.73
N THR A 171 -20.23 -25.26 18.85
CA THR A 171 -19.81 -25.92 17.61
C THR A 171 -19.21 -24.92 16.62
N LEU A 172 -19.73 -23.69 16.52
CA LEU A 172 -19.14 -22.64 15.69
C LEU A 172 -17.78 -22.16 16.24
N ALA A 173 -17.65 -22.00 17.56
CA ALA A 173 -16.39 -21.62 18.21
C ALA A 173 -15.25 -22.65 18.02
N GLN A 174 -15.57 -23.92 17.74
CA GLN A 174 -14.55 -24.93 17.38
C GLN A 174 -13.96 -24.72 15.97
N GLN A 175 -14.52 -23.82 15.16
CA GLN A 175 -14.08 -23.53 13.79
C GLN A 175 -13.11 -22.35 13.69
N ILE A 176 -12.73 -21.73 14.81
CA ILE A 176 -11.73 -20.66 14.86
C ILE A 176 -10.50 -21.08 14.07
N GLN A 177 -10.15 -20.29 13.06
CA GLN A 177 -8.94 -20.52 12.27
C GLN A 177 -7.79 -19.70 12.87
N PRO A 178 -6.55 -20.20 12.83
CA PRO A 178 -5.40 -19.45 13.32
C PRO A 178 -5.24 -18.14 12.55
N HIS A 179 -4.62 -17.14 13.18
CA HIS A 179 -4.36 -15.83 12.59
C HIS A 179 -3.41 -15.94 11.38
N GLU A 180 -3.98 -16.11 10.19
CA GLU A 180 -3.24 -16.17 8.92
C GLU A 180 -2.61 -14.81 8.60
N VAL A 181 -1.34 -14.78 8.19
CA VAL A 181 -0.66 -13.55 7.74
C VAL A 181 -1.45 -12.93 6.58
N CYS A 182 -1.84 -11.67 6.70
CA CYS A 182 -2.59 -10.99 5.65
C CYS A 182 -1.64 -10.56 4.52
N GLY A 183 -1.50 -11.36 3.46
CA GLY A 183 -0.60 -11.05 2.34
C GLY A 183 -0.84 -9.67 1.68
N GLU A 184 -2.08 -9.16 1.72
CA GLU A 184 -2.37 -7.79 1.26
C GLU A 184 -1.80 -6.71 2.19
N LEU A 185 -1.79 -6.93 3.51
CA LEU A 185 -1.09 -6.07 4.47
C LEU A 185 0.42 -6.10 4.22
N GLU A 186 1.00 -7.29 4.05
CA GLU A 186 2.43 -7.45 3.74
C GLU A 186 2.81 -6.81 2.40
N THR A 187 1.90 -6.83 1.43
CA THR A 187 2.07 -6.14 0.15
C THR A 187 2.10 -4.63 0.33
N PHE A 188 1.15 -4.06 1.08
CA PHE A 188 1.18 -2.63 1.41
C PHE A 188 2.43 -2.26 2.23
N ARG A 189 2.84 -3.08 3.20
CA ARG A 189 4.08 -2.89 3.97
C ARG A 189 5.30 -2.81 3.06
N ALA A 190 5.47 -3.75 2.14
CA ALA A 190 6.58 -3.74 1.18
C ALA A 190 6.60 -2.49 0.27
N LEU A 191 5.42 -2.04 -0.17
CA LEU A 191 5.28 -0.84 -1.01
C LEU A 191 5.58 0.45 -0.23
N MET A 192 5.04 0.60 0.99
CA MET A 192 5.23 1.81 1.80
C MET A 192 6.66 1.94 2.34
N ASN A 193 7.27 0.82 2.76
CA ASN A 193 8.67 0.79 3.24
C ASN A 193 9.73 1.07 2.15
N GLN A 194 9.30 1.21 0.89
CA GLN A 194 10.14 1.59 -0.25
C GLN A 194 9.63 2.87 -0.94
N GLY A 195 8.70 3.60 -0.31
CA GLY A 195 8.19 4.87 -0.82
C GLY A 195 7.42 4.79 -2.15
N CYS A 196 6.83 3.64 -2.50
CA CYS A 196 6.20 3.42 -3.80
C CYS A 196 5.07 4.44 -4.07
N SER A 197 5.29 5.31 -5.05
CA SER A 197 4.40 6.43 -5.39
C SER A 197 3.25 6.02 -6.33
N SER A 198 3.46 4.97 -7.14
CA SER A 198 2.50 4.48 -8.13
C SER A 198 1.29 3.71 -7.59
N VAL A 199 1.12 3.62 -6.28
CA VAL A 199 0.00 2.92 -5.64
C VAL A 199 -0.80 3.87 -4.74
N PRO A 200 -2.07 3.58 -4.41
CA PRO A 200 -2.78 4.28 -3.33
C PRO A 200 -2.07 4.10 -1.99
N ARG A 201 -1.95 5.17 -1.19
CA ARG A 201 -1.24 5.10 0.09
C ARG A 201 -2.00 4.22 1.10
N PHE A 202 -1.27 3.41 1.86
CA PHE A 202 -1.85 2.68 2.99
C PHE A 202 -2.16 3.64 4.15
N LEU A 203 -3.27 3.42 4.85
CA LEU A 203 -3.78 4.34 5.87
C LEU A 203 -3.90 3.71 7.27
N GLY A 204 -4.10 2.39 7.36
CA GLY A 204 -4.04 1.64 8.61
C GLY A 204 -4.56 0.20 8.52
N TYR A 205 -4.16 -0.61 9.51
CA TYR A 205 -4.63 -1.98 9.75
C TYR A 205 -5.36 -2.06 11.10
N CYS A 206 -6.30 -3.00 11.24
CA CYS A 206 -6.74 -3.48 12.54
C CYS A 206 -7.11 -4.96 12.43
N GLU A 207 -6.81 -5.73 13.46
CA GLU A 207 -7.31 -7.09 13.61
C GLU A 207 -8.05 -7.19 14.94
N LYS A 208 -9.23 -7.83 14.92
CA LYS A 208 -10.11 -8.02 16.07
C LYS A 208 -10.59 -9.45 16.12
N THR A 209 -10.96 -9.88 17.32
CA THR A 209 -11.67 -11.14 17.57
C THR A 209 -13.18 -10.91 17.47
N GLN A 210 -13.90 -11.86 16.88
CA GLN A 210 -15.35 -11.94 16.81
C GLN A 210 -15.94 -12.21 18.21
N GLY A 211 -17.03 -11.54 18.54
CA GLY A 211 -17.71 -11.67 19.83
C GLY A 211 -18.49 -12.97 19.97
N GLU A 212 -19.07 -13.19 21.15
CA GLU A 212 -19.79 -14.44 21.52
C GLU A 212 -21.03 -14.74 20.66
N HIS A 213 -21.53 -13.76 19.91
CA HIS A 213 -22.72 -13.86 19.05
C HIS A 213 -22.46 -13.49 17.58
N ASP A 214 -21.18 -13.37 17.20
CA ASP A 214 -20.75 -13.24 15.80
C ASP A 214 -20.81 -14.60 15.07
N LEU A 215 -20.61 -14.63 13.75
CA LEU A 215 -20.84 -15.85 12.95
C LEU A 215 -19.84 -16.98 13.26
N VAL A 216 -18.63 -16.66 13.70
CA VAL A 216 -17.69 -17.60 14.30
C VAL A 216 -17.18 -16.98 15.60
N PRO A 217 -17.78 -17.31 16.77
CA PRO A 217 -17.33 -16.77 18.05
C PRO A 217 -15.84 -17.05 18.27
N GLY A 218 -15.06 -16.02 18.61
CA GLY A 218 -13.60 -16.12 18.73
C GLY A 218 -12.83 -16.13 17.39
N GLY A 219 -13.51 -16.14 16.25
CA GLY A 219 -12.89 -16.02 14.92
C GLY A 219 -12.32 -14.62 14.65
N TYR A 220 -11.71 -14.39 13.48
CA TYR A 220 -11.07 -13.10 13.18
C TYR A 220 -11.96 -12.11 12.41
N ILE A 221 -11.65 -10.82 12.55
CA ILE A 221 -12.05 -9.72 11.68
C ILE A 221 -10.80 -8.88 11.36
N LYS A 222 -10.51 -8.64 10.08
CA LYS A 222 -9.34 -7.85 9.63
C LYS A 222 -9.79 -6.65 8.81
N TYR A 223 -9.34 -5.46 9.17
CA TYR A 223 -9.65 -4.18 8.55
C TYR A 223 -8.39 -3.63 7.89
N LEU A 224 -8.44 -3.34 6.59
CA LEU A 224 -7.37 -2.67 5.85
C LEU A 224 -7.93 -1.38 5.25
N VAL A 225 -7.28 -0.25 5.49
CA VAL A 225 -7.70 1.05 4.93
C VAL A 225 -6.60 1.61 4.05
N TRP A 226 -6.97 2.09 2.86
CA TRP A 226 -6.07 2.76 1.92
C TRP A 226 -6.79 3.91 1.20
N GLU A 227 -6.01 4.84 0.66
CA GLU A 227 -6.47 6.09 0.04
C GLU A 227 -7.44 5.90 -1.14
N LYS A 228 -8.47 6.75 -1.24
CA LYS A 228 -9.16 6.99 -2.52
C LYS A 228 -8.38 8.09 -3.27
N VAL A 229 -7.45 7.69 -4.11
CA VAL A 229 -6.74 8.62 -5.00
C VAL A 229 -7.69 9.27 -6.02
N PRO A 230 -7.32 10.45 -6.59
CA PRO A 230 -8.01 11.03 -7.74
C PRO A 230 -8.04 10.10 -8.96
N GLY A 231 -8.97 10.38 -9.87
CA GLY A 231 -9.21 9.56 -11.06
C GLY A 231 -10.11 8.35 -10.81
N GLU A 232 -10.40 7.64 -11.89
CA GLU A 232 -11.34 6.51 -11.90
C GLU A 232 -10.70 5.23 -12.44
N SER A 233 -11.27 4.09 -12.07
CA SER A 233 -10.78 2.79 -12.56
C SER A 233 -11.11 2.62 -14.04
N LEU A 234 -10.11 2.38 -14.89
CA LEU A 234 -10.33 2.19 -16.32
C LEU A 234 -11.23 0.97 -16.61
N THR A 235 -12.07 1.09 -17.62
CA THR A 235 -12.77 -0.03 -18.26
C THR A 235 -12.24 -0.21 -19.69
N GLU A 236 -12.53 -1.33 -20.35
CA GLU A 236 -12.12 -1.52 -21.74
C GLU A 236 -12.84 -0.52 -22.66
N GLU A 237 -14.13 -0.29 -22.42
CA GLU A 237 -14.95 0.64 -23.20
C GLU A 237 -14.40 2.06 -23.12
N VAL A 238 -14.09 2.54 -21.92
CA VAL A 238 -13.47 3.86 -21.71
C VAL A 238 -12.10 3.92 -22.35
N PHE A 239 -11.20 2.97 -22.04
CA PHE A 239 -9.83 3.01 -22.55
C PHE A 239 -9.78 2.98 -24.08
N TRP A 240 -10.55 2.10 -24.74
CA TRP A 240 -10.56 1.98 -26.19
C TRP A 240 -11.31 3.10 -26.91
N SER A 241 -12.09 3.93 -26.21
CA SER A 241 -12.69 5.15 -26.77
C SER A 241 -11.80 6.40 -26.67
N LEU A 242 -10.69 6.34 -25.93
CA LEU A 242 -9.75 7.46 -25.81
C LEU A 242 -8.93 7.67 -27.09
N ASP A 243 -8.50 8.91 -27.31
CA ASP A 243 -7.59 9.28 -28.38
C ASP A 243 -6.31 8.40 -28.39
N PRO A 244 -5.78 7.98 -29.57
CA PRO A 244 -4.59 7.15 -29.65
C PRO A 244 -3.37 7.66 -28.87
N LEU A 245 -3.13 8.98 -28.82
CA LEU A 245 -2.00 9.55 -28.09
C LEU A 245 -2.23 9.46 -26.57
N VAL A 246 -3.48 9.63 -26.12
CA VAL A 246 -3.84 9.45 -24.71
C VAL A 246 -3.71 7.99 -24.28
N ARG A 247 -4.11 7.04 -25.14
CA ARG A 247 -3.92 5.60 -24.87
C ARG A 247 -2.44 5.23 -24.75
N GLU A 248 -1.57 5.87 -25.53
CA GLU A 248 -0.12 5.67 -25.47
C GLU A 248 0.52 6.29 -24.23
N ASP A 249 0.12 7.50 -23.84
CA ASP A 249 0.53 8.12 -22.56
C ASP A 249 0.13 7.26 -21.35
N ILE A 250 -1.09 6.70 -21.35
CA ILE A 250 -1.55 5.75 -20.33
C ILE A 250 -0.66 4.50 -20.29
N ARG A 251 -0.23 3.96 -21.44
CA ARG A 251 0.69 2.81 -21.49
C ARG A 251 2.06 3.15 -20.90
N ALA A 252 2.67 4.25 -21.33
CA ALA A 252 3.97 4.69 -20.85
C ALA A 252 3.96 4.89 -19.32
N LYS A 253 2.93 5.55 -18.79
CA LYS A 253 2.76 5.76 -17.34
C LYS A 253 2.42 4.48 -16.60
N PHE A 254 1.59 3.60 -17.15
CA PHE A 254 1.32 2.28 -16.57
C PHE A 254 2.59 1.43 -16.50
N HIS A 255 3.43 1.46 -17.53
CA HIS A 255 4.71 0.74 -17.57
C HIS A 255 5.65 1.25 -16.47
N ALA A 256 5.91 2.55 -16.41
CA ALA A 256 6.75 3.16 -15.37
C ALA A 256 6.22 2.86 -13.95
N ALA A 257 4.90 2.96 -13.76
CA ALA A 257 4.23 2.63 -12.51
C ALA A 257 4.37 1.15 -12.12
N PHE A 258 4.33 0.25 -13.10
CA PHE A 258 4.48 -1.18 -12.88
C PHE A 258 5.94 -1.52 -12.53
N GLU A 259 6.92 -0.93 -13.21
CA GLU A 259 8.34 -1.11 -12.90
C GLU A 259 8.71 -0.60 -11.49
N GLU A 260 8.16 0.53 -11.04
CA GLU A 260 8.35 1.00 -9.66
C GLU A 260 7.85 -0.04 -8.65
N MET A 261 6.64 -0.55 -8.85
CA MET A 261 6.05 -1.59 -8.00
C MET A 261 6.84 -2.91 -8.03
N LEU A 262 7.40 -3.32 -9.18
CA LEU A 262 8.29 -4.48 -9.28
C LEU A 262 9.60 -4.27 -8.50
N ARG A 263 10.17 -3.06 -8.56
CA ARG A 263 11.36 -2.67 -7.78
C ARG A 263 11.10 -2.75 -6.28
N CYS A 264 9.88 -2.44 -5.85
CA CYS A 264 9.42 -2.63 -4.47
C CYS A 264 9.19 -4.11 -4.07
N GLY A 265 9.55 -5.08 -4.92
CA GLY A 265 9.40 -6.51 -4.64
C GLY A 265 7.95 -7.01 -4.68
N VAL A 266 7.06 -6.31 -5.39
CA VAL A 266 5.62 -6.63 -5.41
C VAL A 266 5.13 -6.89 -6.83
N LYS A 267 4.27 -7.89 -6.98
CA LYS A 267 3.55 -8.19 -8.23
C LYS A 267 2.06 -8.43 -7.93
N PRO A 268 1.14 -7.68 -8.56
CA PRO A 268 -0.29 -7.93 -8.42
C PRO A 268 -0.67 -9.30 -8.97
N GLN A 269 -1.46 -10.05 -8.21
CA GLN A 269 -2.06 -11.30 -8.67
C GLN A 269 -3.26 -11.08 -9.61
N ILE A 270 -3.85 -9.87 -9.60
CA ILE A 270 -5.03 -9.53 -10.39
C ILE A 270 -4.62 -8.56 -11.50
N SER A 271 -4.27 -9.09 -12.67
CA SER A 271 -4.10 -8.31 -13.90
C SER A 271 -5.46 -8.11 -14.58
N ARG A 272 -5.98 -6.87 -14.52
CA ARG A 272 -7.24 -6.42 -15.15
C ARG A 272 -7.18 -4.91 -15.36
N ILE A 273 -7.82 -4.40 -16.42
CA ILE A 273 -7.85 -2.96 -16.71
C ILE A 273 -8.43 -2.12 -15.56
N SER A 274 -9.46 -2.64 -14.87
CA SER A 274 -10.08 -2.02 -13.69
C SER A 274 -9.24 -2.05 -12.41
N LYS A 275 -7.92 -2.30 -12.54
CA LYS A 275 -6.93 -2.13 -11.48
C LYS A 275 -5.97 -0.98 -11.77
N ILE A 276 -6.07 -0.37 -12.95
CA ILE A 276 -5.44 0.88 -13.34
C ILE A 276 -6.44 1.99 -13.00
N ILE A 277 -6.03 2.91 -12.13
CA ILE A 277 -6.76 4.15 -11.84
C ILE A 277 -6.12 5.24 -12.69
N TYR A 278 -6.92 5.95 -13.47
CA TYR A 278 -6.49 7.03 -14.34
C TYR A 278 -7.19 8.34 -13.97
N ASP A 279 -6.40 9.36 -13.64
CA ASP A 279 -6.89 10.73 -13.47
C ASP A 279 -6.73 11.49 -14.78
N GLN A 280 -7.85 11.73 -15.46
CA GLN A 280 -7.89 12.50 -16.71
C GLN A 280 -7.40 13.95 -16.54
N THR A 281 -7.48 14.51 -15.33
CA THR A 281 -7.13 15.92 -15.05
C THR A 281 -5.62 16.14 -15.06
N THR A 282 -4.88 15.20 -14.46
CA THR A 282 -3.42 15.26 -14.33
C THR A 282 -2.70 14.30 -15.29
N GLY A 283 -3.45 13.42 -15.94
CA GLY A 283 -2.92 12.28 -16.70
C GLY A 283 -2.24 11.23 -15.83
N ASN A 284 -2.39 11.25 -14.49
CA ASN A 284 -1.70 10.31 -13.60
C ASN A 284 -2.31 8.91 -13.67
N VAL A 285 -1.45 7.90 -13.49
CA VAL A 285 -1.82 6.49 -13.39
C VAL A 285 -1.41 5.93 -12.03
N ARG A 286 -2.31 5.20 -11.37
CA ARG A 286 -2.01 4.42 -10.15
C ARG A 286 -2.43 2.97 -10.31
N ILE A 287 -1.66 2.05 -9.75
CA ILE A 287 -1.94 0.62 -9.74
C ILE A 287 -2.59 0.22 -8.41
N SER A 288 -3.65 -0.57 -8.49
CA SER A 288 -4.40 -1.10 -7.36
C SER A 288 -4.54 -2.63 -7.48
N GLY A 289 -5.30 -3.26 -6.58
CA GLY A 289 -5.69 -4.66 -6.74
C GLY A 289 -4.90 -5.69 -5.96
N PHE A 290 -4.24 -5.29 -4.87
CA PHE A 290 -3.40 -6.13 -4.01
C PHE A 290 -4.16 -7.19 -3.19
N ARG A 291 -5.44 -7.48 -3.51
CA ARG A 291 -6.20 -8.58 -2.90
C ARG A 291 -5.57 -9.90 -3.31
N ARG A 292 -5.06 -10.67 -2.35
CA ARG A 292 -4.17 -11.85 -2.54
C ARG A 292 -2.76 -11.51 -3.02
N GLY A 293 -2.34 -10.25 -2.94
CA GLY A 293 -0.93 -9.89 -3.12
C GLY A 293 -0.06 -10.59 -2.07
N TRP A 294 1.19 -10.79 -2.42
CA TRP A 294 2.27 -11.19 -1.52
C TRP A 294 3.56 -10.51 -2.02
N PRO A 295 4.46 -10.06 -1.14
CA PRO A 295 5.82 -9.72 -1.52
C PRO A 295 6.51 -10.92 -2.19
N ILE A 296 7.24 -10.67 -3.27
CA ILE A 296 7.96 -11.67 -4.04
C ILE A 296 9.45 -11.51 -3.76
N ARG A 297 10.15 -12.64 -3.59
CA ARG A 297 11.59 -12.69 -3.27
C ARG A 297 12.48 -12.80 -4.51
N ASP A 298 11.91 -13.20 -5.64
CA ASP A 298 12.63 -13.43 -6.89
C ASP A 298 12.78 -12.16 -7.74
N GLY A 299 13.77 -12.16 -8.63
CA GLY A 299 13.99 -11.09 -9.61
C GLY A 299 12.78 -10.90 -10.53
N LEU A 300 12.06 -9.79 -10.34
CA LEU A 300 10.90 -9.42 -11.14
C LEU A 300 11.28 -8.44 -12.24
N HIS A 301 11.04 -8.84 -13.49
CA HIS A 301 11.26 -8.00 -14.67
C HIS A 301 9.94 -7.64 -15.36
N TRP A 302 9.95 -6.50 -16.06
CA TRP A 302 8.87 -6.12 -16.95
C TRP A 302 8.71 -7.13 -18.11
N SER A 303 7.51 -7.16 -18.69
CA SER A 303 7.22 -7.84 -19.95
C SER A 303 6.03 -7.16 -20.59
N ASP A 304 6.10 -6.83 -21.88
CA ASP A 304 5.01 -6.17 -22.60
C ASP A 304 3.70 -6.98 -22.59
N THR A 305 3.77 -8.29 -22.33
CA THR A 305 2.58 -9.13 -22.12
C THR A 305 1.69 -8.64 -20.96
N ARG A 306 2.20 -7.73 -20.11
CA ARG A 306 1.41 -6.96 -19.13
C ARG A 306 0.39 -6.04 -19.79
N TYR A 307 0.68 -5.39 -20.92
CA TYR A 307 -0.31 -4.57 -21.63
C TYR A 307 -1.54 -5.42 -22.02
N VAL A 308 -1.32 -6.61 -22.59
CA VAL A 308 -2.41 -7.54 -22.91
C VAL A 308 -3.10 -8.06 -21.64
N ALA A 309 -2.34 -8.42 -20.60
CA ALA A 309 -2.91 -8.90 -19.34
C ALA A 309 -3.74 -7.84 -18.58
N TYR A 310 -3.54 -6.55 -18.87
CA TYR A 310 -4.31 -5.44 -18.32
C TYR A 310 -5.26 -4.81 -19.36
N GLY A 311 -5.49 -5.43 -20.52
CA GLY A 311 -6.45 -4.95 -21.53
C GLY A 311 -6.01 -3.68 -22.30
N LEU A 312 -4.78 -3.21 -22.10
CA LEU A 312 -4.20 -2.04 -22.76
C LEU A 312 -3.72 -2.31 -24.20
N ALA A 313 -3.64 -3.59 -24.60
CA ALA A 313 -3.32 -4.03 -25.95
C ALA A 313 -4.14 -5.27 -26.30
N LYS A 314 -4.49 -5.47 -27.58
CA LYS A 314 -5.11 -6.72 -28.05
C LYS A 314 -4.05 -7.56 -28.75
N ARG A 315 -3.83 -8.79 -28.27
CA ARG A 315 -2.98 -9.78 -28.92
C ARG A 315 -3.51 -10.17 -30.31
N SER A 316 -2.66 -10.76 -31.15
CA SER A 316 -3.14 -11.58 -32.28
C SER A 316 -3.78 -12.88 -31.78
N ASP A 317 -4.57 -13.54 -32.64
CA ASP A 317 -5.19 -14.84 -32.35
C ASP A 317 -4.20 -16.02 -32.45
N GLU A 318 -2.96 -15.74 -32.84
CA GLU A 318 -1.88 -16.72 -33.00
C GLU A 318 -1.41 -17.27 -31.65
N ARG A 319 -0.98 -18.54 -31.60
CA ARG A 319 -0.63 -19.21 -30.34
C ARG A 319 0.64 -18.63 -29.69
N ASP A 320 1.53 -18.08 -30.50
CA ASP A 320 2.82 -17.48 -30.18
C ASP A 320 2.77 -15.94 -30.09
N TRP A 321 1.58 -15.33 -30.00
CA TRP A 321 1.38 -13.86 -29.88
C TRP A 321 2.31 -13.16 -28.88
N ARG A 322 2.77 -13.86 -27.83
CA ARG A 322 3.70 -13.35 -26.81
C ARG A 322 5.07 -12.96 -27.38
N SER A 323 5.50 -13.63 -28.44
CA SER A 323 6.77 -13.42 -29.14
C SER A 323 6.68 -12.34 -30.21
N HIS A 324 5.47 -11.86 -30.50
CA HIS A 324 5.16 -10.96 -31.61
C HIS A 324 4.43 -9.68 -31.15
N PRO A 325 5.04 -8.85 -30.29
CA PRO A 325 4.44 -7.59 -29.81
C PRO A 325 4.14 -6.59 -30.94
N GLU A 326 4.88 -6.66 -32.05
CA GLU A 326 4.66 -5.85 -33.26
C GLU A 326 3.31 -6.13 -33.95
N ARG A 327 2.67 -7.27 -33.64
CA ARG A 327 1.36 -7.65 -34.18
C ARG A 327 0.19 -7.28 -33.29
N TRP A 328 0.43 -6.68 -32.12
CA TRP A 328 -0.64 -6.33 -31.19
C TRP A 328 -1.33 -5.04 -31.63
N LYS A 329 -2.65 -4.97 -31.43
CA LYS A 329 -3.36 -3.71 -31.56
C LYS A 329 -3.11 -2.85 -30.31
N LEU A 330 -2.42 -1.73 -30.53
CA LEU A 330 -2.24 -0.61 -29.61
C LEU A 330 -3.30 0.48 -29.84
#